data_AF-A0A9P0MG82-F1
#
_entry.id   AF-A0A9P0MG82-F1
#
_cell.length_a   1.000
_cell.length_b   1.000
_cell.length_c   1.000
_cell.angle_alpha   90.00
_cell.angle_beta   90.00
_cell.angle_gamma   90.00
#
_symmetry.space_group_name_H-M   'P 1'
#
loop_
_entity.id
_entity.type
_entity.pdbx_description
1 polymer ?
#
loop_
_entity_poly.entity_id
_entity_poly.type
_entity_poly.pdbx_seq_one_letter_code
_entity_poly.pdbx_strand_id
1 'polypeptide(L)'
;MLLILQSNEDLWNIILFTKVTFTTIVQALHYDVICVLLLIVKEKARLVNKSLMAGEVKAKQLRKVTNFYNELHDFIRQFSGFYSWQILLTFLACFLNLLYVIGFKMLHNDDERIAGVTWTLVASVSVFHSLMGPFVITFCCDTTKTEFRKIFKICYNLEQSAVYTNEDKKELKLLVEQFTTDPPVFTAAGFFEINRSNLMSFFSSTAMYVLVIIQLRNQ
;
A
#
# COMPACT_ATOMS: atom_id res chain seq x y z
N MET A 1 -7.13 -47.07 -18.27
CA MET A 1 -8.10 -46.07 -17.76
C MET A 1 -7.52 -45.28 -16.59
N LEU A 2 -7.03 -45.94 -15.52
CA LEU A 2 -6.33 -45.29 -14.40
C LEU A 2 -5.14 -44.41 -14.79
N LEU A 3 -4.26 -44.86 -15.70
CA LEU A 3 -3.13 -44.06 -16.21
C LEU A 3 -3.55 -42.79 -16.98
N ILE A 4 -4.73 -42.80 -17.61
CA ILE A 4 -5.24 -41.65 -18.37
C ILE A 4 -5.86 -40.63 -17.41
N LEU A 5 -6.49 -41.08 -16.32
CA LEU A 5 -7.04 -40.21 -15.28
C LEU A 5 -5.93 -39.51 -14.48
N GLN A 6 -4.88 -40.24 -14.11
CA GLN A 6 -3.73 -39.68 -13.39
C GLN A 6 -2.94 -38.67 -14.25
N SER A 7 -2.77 -38.96 -15.54
CA SER A 7 -2.20 -38.00 -16.50
C SER A 7 -3.03 -36.72 -16.65
N ASN A 8 -4.33 -36.76 -16.37
CA ASN A 8 -5.21 -35.60 -16.49
C ASN A 8 -5.13 -34.72 -15.23
N GLU A 9 -5.06 -35.31 -14.04
CA GLU A 9 -4.85 -34.58 -12.78
C GLU A 9 -3.50 -33.86 -12.73
N ASP A 10 -2.43 -34.51 -13.19
CA ASP A 10 -1.11 -33.89 -13.28
C ASP A 10 -1.11 -32.68 -14.23
N LEU A 11 -1.83 -32.79 -15.36
CA LEU A 11 -1.99 -31.70 -16.32
C LEU A 11 -2.76 -30.51 -15.71
N TRP A 12 -3.85 -30.77 -14.99
CA TRP A 12 -4.62 -29.73 -14.30
C TRP A 12 -3.79 -29.02 -13.23
N ASN A 13 -2.98 -29.77 -12.47
CA ASN A 13 -2.09 -29.21 -11.46
C ASN A 13 -1.01 -28.32 -12.09
N ILE A 14 -0.42 -28.71 -13.21
CA ILE A 14 0.57 -27.90 -13.94
C ILE A 14 -0.06 -26.61 -14.48
N ILE A 15 -1.26 -26.70 -15.07
CA ILE A 15 -1.98 -25.52 -15.59
C ILE A 15 -2.33 -24.57 -14.44
N LEU A 16 -2.84 -25.10 -13.33
CA LEU A 16 -3.18 -24.31 -12.14
C LEU A 16 -1.94 -23.62 -11.58
N PHE A 17 -0.84 -24.36 -11.39
CA PHE A 17 0.43 -23.82 -10.90
C PHE A 17 0.95 -22.70 -11.80
N THR A 18 0.99 -22.93 -13.12
CA THR A 18 1.45 -21.93 -14.10
C THR A 18 0.60 -20.66 -14.06
N LYS A 19 -0.73 -20.80 -13.95
CA LYS A 19 -1.65 -19.67 -13.83
C LYS A 19 -1.42 -18.88 -12.53
N VAL A 20 -1.25 -19.57 -11.40
CA VAL A 20 -0.96 -18.94 -10.10
C VAL A 20 0.36 -18.18 -10.18
N THR A 21 1.43 -18.83 -10.66
CA THR A 21 2.76 -18.21 -10.78
C THR A 21 2.72 -17.00 -11.70
N PHE A 22 2.10 -17.09 -12.88
CA PHE A 22 1.99 -15.98 -13.81
C PHE A 22 1.23 -14.78 -13.19
N THR A 23 0.08 -15.04 -12.55
CA THR A 23 -0.70 -14.00 -11.89
C THR A 23 0.09 -13.33 -10.76
N THR A 24 0.82 -14.11 -9.99
CA THR A 24 1.69 -13.67 -8.89
C THR A 24 2.79 -12.73 -9.39
N ILE A 25 3.43 -13.07 -10.51
CA ILE A 25 4.49 -12.25 -11.15
C ILE A 25 3.90 -10.92 -11.64
N VAL A 26 2.77 -10.96 -12.35
CA VAL A 26 2.12 -9.74 -12.86
C VAL A 26 1.73 -8.81 -11.73
N GLN A 27 1.18 -9.34 -10.63
CA GLN A 27 0.84 -8.56 -9.44
C GLN A 27 2.08 -7.99 -8.75
N ALA A 28 3.17 -8.77 -8.63
CA ALA A 28 4.42 -8.28 -8.04
C ALA A 28 4.98 -7.10 -8.85
N LEU A 29 5.04 -7.22 -10.18
CA LEU A 29 5.47 -6.13 -11.07
C LEU A 29 4.57 -4.90 -10.91
N HIS A 30 3.26 -5.08 -10.74
CA HIS A 30 2.34 -3.98 -10.50
C HIS A 30 2.62 -3.26 -9.18
N TYR A 31 2.87 -4.00 -8.10
CA TYR A 31 3.25 -3.43 -6.81
C TYR A 31 4.59 -2.69 -6.90
N ASP A 32 5.56 -3.24 -7.61
CA ASP A 32 6.86 -2.61 -7.81
C ASP A 32 6.72 -1.27 -8.53
N VAL A 33 5.90 -1.20 -9.59
CA VAL A 33 5.64 0.06 -10.30
C VAL A 33 5.00 1.09 -9.37
N ILE A 34 3.97 0.72 -8.61
CA ILE A 34 3.34 1.61 -7.62
C ILE A 34 4.37 2.11 -6.61
N CYS A 35 5.21 1.22 -6.10
CA CYS A 35 6.21 1.56 -5.08
C CYS A 35 7.31 2.45 -5.63
N VAL A 36 7.81 2.19 -6.84
CA VAL A 36 8.80 3.03 -7.51
C VAL A 36 8.27 4.45 -7.68
N LEU A 37 7.02 4.62 -8.13
CA LEU A 37 6.40 5.93 -8.27
C LEU A 37 6.32 6.67 -6.93
N LEU A 38 5.87 6.00 -5.87
CA LEU A 38 5.83 6.58 -4.52
C LEU A 38 7.22 6.92 -3.99
N LEU A 39 8.22 6.07 -4.25
CA LEU A 39 9.61 6.30 -3.84
C LEU A 39 10.24 7.50 -4.57
N ILE A 40 9.95 7.70 -5.85
CA ILE A 40 10.39 8.88 -6.60
C ILE A 40 9.83 10.16 -5.95
N VAL A 41 8.54 10.15 -5.63
CA VAL A 41 7.86 11.27 -4.99
C VAL A 41 8.42 11.54 -3.60
N LYS A 42 8.65 10.49 -2.82
CA LYS A 42 9.31 10.56 -1.51
C LYS A 42 10.72 11.16 -1.61
N GLU A 43 11.52 10.74 -2.59
CA GLU A 43 12.89 11.25 -2.75
C GLU A 43 12.89 12.74 -3.11
N LYS A 44 11.98 13.16 -4.00
CA LYS A 44 11.79 14.57 -4.33
C LYS A 44 11.38 15.38 -3.09
N ALA A 45 10.48 14.85 -2.26
CA ALA A 45 10.09 15.47 -0.98
C ALA A 45 11.28 15.58 0.00
N ARG A 46 12.11 14.54 0.08
CA ARG A 46 13.32 14.51 0.90
C ARG A 46 14.34 15.57 0.47
N LEU A 47 14.51 15.79 -0.83
CA LEU A 47 15.37 16.86 -1.36
C LEU A 47 14.84 18.24 -0.98
N VAL A 48 13.53 18.45 -1.07
CA VAL A 48 12.89 19.71 -0.62
C VAL A 48 13.13 19.94 0.88
N ASN A 49 12.90 18.92 1.71
CA ASN A 49 13.20 18.95 3.15
C ASN A 49 14.65 19.38 3.42
N LYS A 50 15.63 18.76 2.74
CA LYS A 50 17.05 19.11 2.89
C LYS A 50 17.33 20.56 2.47
N SER A 51 16.74 21.02 1.37
CA SER A 51 16.93 22.40 0.89
C SER A 51 16.39 23.44 1.86
N LEU A 52 15.26 23.15 2.53
CA LEU A 52 14.65 24.03 3.52
C LEU A 52 15.44 24.09 4.83
N MET A 53 16.11 23.01 5.23
CA MET A 53 16.94 22.99 6.44
C MET A 53 18.32 23.62 6.26
N ALA A 54 18.82 23.74 5.02
CA ALA A 54 20.21 24.09 4.74
C ALA A 54 20.49 25.59 4.56
N GLY A 55 19.50 26.48 4.61
CA GLY A 55 19.74 27.91 4.38
C GLY A 55 18.64 28.85 4.87
N GLU A 56 18.92 30.16 4.81
CA GLU A 56 17.93 31.21 5.01
C GLU A 56 16.85 31.10 3.93
N VAL A 57 15.63 30.79 4.35
CA VAL A 57 14.50 30.56 3.46
C VAL A 57 14.03 31.90 2.89
N LYS A 58 14.31 32.13 1.61
CA LYS A 58 13.86 33.32 0.86
C LYS A 58 12.54 33.02 0.14
N ALA A 59 11.73 34.04 -0.13
CA ALA A 59 10.51 33.94 -0.95
C ALA A 59 10.64 33.07 -2.22
N LYS A 60 11.78 33.11 -2.93
CA LYS A 60 12.02 32.25 -4.12
C LYS A 60 12.04 30.75 -3.79
N GLN A 61 12.54 30.36 -2.63
CA GLN A 61 12.52 28.96 -2.18
C GLN A 61 11.12 28.54 -1.76
N LEU A 62 10.38 29.40 -1.04
CA LEU A 62 8.99 29.14 -0.67
C LEU A 62 8.13 28.87 -1.90
N ARG A 63 8.27 29.70 -2.95
CA ARG A 63 7.57 29.49 -4.23
C ARG A 63 7.88 28.14 -4.88
N LYS A 64 9.12 27.65 -4.74
CA LYS A 64 9.48 26.30 -5.23
C LYS A 64 8.79 25.20 -4.42
N VAL A 65 8.65 25.37 -3.10
CA VAL A 65 7.93 24.42 -2.25
C VAL A 65 6.45 24.40 -2.59
N THR A 66 5.83 25.57 -2.77
CA THR A 66 4.43 25.68 -3.20
C THR A 66 4.20 25.01 -4.55
N ASN A 67 5.07 25.28 -5.54
CA ASN A 67 4.97 24.63 -6.84
C ASN A 67 5.13 23.11 -6.73
N PHE A 68 6.09 22.64 -5.94
CA PHE A 68 6.27 21.21 -5.68
C PHE A 68 5.04 20.59 -5.00
N TYR A 69 4.41 21.31 -4.07
CA TYR A 69 3.19 20.85 -3.41
C TYR A 69 2.03 20.73 -4.38
N ASN A 70 1.86 21.70 -5.29
CA ASN A 70 0.83 21.64 -6.34
C ASN A 70 1.09 20.46 -7.29
N GLU A 71 2.34 20.28 -7.74
CA GLU A 71 2.74 19.13 -8.56
C GLU A 71 2.47 17.79 -7.86
N LEU A 72 2.70 17.73 -6.55
CA LEU A 72 2.38 16.56 -5.74
C LEU A 72 0.88 16.30 -5.69
N HIS A 73 0.08 17.33 -5.46
CA HIS A 73 -1.36 17.19 -5.39
C HIS A 73 -1.92 16.65 -6.73
N ASP A 74 -1.43 17.19 -7.85
CA ASP A 74 -1.75 16.70 -9.18
C ASP A 74 -1.29 15.25 -9.40
N PHE A 75 -0.09 14.91 -8.92
CA PHE A 75 0.40 13.52 -8.94
C PHE A 75 -0.52 12.59 -8.14
N ILE A 76 -0.89 12.96 -6.90
CA ILE A 76 -1.77 12.14 -6.05
C ILE A 76 -3.12 11.96 -6.72
N ARG A 77 -3.68 13.01 -7.32
CA ARG A 77 -4.94 12.93 -8.06
C ARG A 77 -4.84 11.96 -9.24
N GLN A 78 -3.77 12.03 -10.02
CA GLN A 78 -3.55 11.10 -11.14
C GLN A 78 -3.29 9.67 -10.65
N PHE A 79 -2.45 9.51 -9.62
CA PHE A 79 -2.17 8.23 -8.99
C PHE A 79 -3.45 7.58 -8.47
N SER A 80 -4.31 8.35 -7.80
CA SER A 80 -5.60 7.88 -7.35
C SER A 80 -6.53 7.55 -8.52
N GLY A 81 -6.52 8.33 -9.60
CA GLY A 81 -7.27 7.97 -10.82
C GLY A 81 -6.86 6.61 -11.40
N PHE A 82 -5.56 6.32 -11.42
CA PHE A 82 -5.02 5.12 -12.08
C PHE A 82 -4.90 3.89 -11.20
N TYR A 83 -4.57 4.01 -9.91
CA TYR A 83 -4.17 2.89 -9.06
C TYR A 83 -5.10 2.65 -7.87
N SER A 84 -5.96 3.60 -7.52
CA SER A 84 -6.80 3.46 -6.33
C SER A 84 -7.73 2.24 -6.36
N TRP A 85 -8.30 1.92 -7.52
CA TRP A 85 -9.15 0.73 -7.68
C TRP A 85 -8.34 -0.56 -7.58
N GLN A 86 -7.14 -0.57 -8.15
CA GLN A 86 -6.22 -1.71 -8.12
C GLN A 86 -5.75 -1.97 -6.70
N ILE A 87 -5.45 -0.91 -5.93
CA ILE A 87 -5.13 -1.03 -4.51
C ILE A 87 -6.33 -1.59 -3.76
N LEU A 88 -7.55 -1.07 -3.97
CA LEU A 88 -8.74 -1.60 -3.32
C LEU A 88 -8.95 -3.10 -3.63
N LEU A 89 -8.86 -3.48 -4.91
CA LEU A 89 -8.98 -4.87 -5.35
C LEU A 89 -7.86 -5.75 -4.79
N THR A 90 -6.66 -5.21 -4.59
CA THR A 90 -5.54 -5.92 -3.96
C THR A 90 -5.85 -6.24 -2.49
N PHE A 91 -6.39 -5.28 -1.74
CA PHE A 91 -6.83 -5.52 -0.36
C PHE A 91 -7.98 -6.54 -0.31
N LEU A 92 -8.97 -6.41 -1.19
CA LEU A 92 -10.08 -7.37 -1.26
C LEU A 92 -9.60 -8.78 -1.64
N ALA A 93 -8.70 -8.90 -2.62
CA ALA A 93 -8.11 -10.16 -3.03
C ALA A 93 -7.31 -10.80 -1.88
N CYS A 94 -6.55 -10.00 -1.13
CA CYS A 94 -5.86 -10.46 0.07
C CYS A 94 -6.85 -11.01 1.11
N PHE A 95 -7.94 -10.28 1.39
CA PHE A 95 -8.99 -10.71 2.31
C PHE A 95 -9.59 -12.05 1.90
N LEU A 96 -10.04 -12.15 0.65
CA LEU A 96 -10.68 -13.35 0.11
C LEU A 96 -9.73 -14.54 0.06
N ASN A 97 -8.45 -14.33 -0.30
CA ASN A 97 -7.47 -15.41 -0.33
C ASN A 97 -7.16 -15.95 1.06
N LEU A 98 -7.07 -15.09 2.08
CA LEU A 98 -6.90 -15.51 3.48
C LEU A 98 -8.09 -16.35 3.95
N LEU A 99 -9.32 -15.90 3.67
CA LEU A 99 -10.52 -16.66 4.00
C LEU A 99 -10.59 -17.98 3.23
N TYR A 100 -10.25 -17.97 1.94
CA TYR A 100 -10.28 -19.17 1.10
C TYR A 100 -9.29 -20.23 1.57
N VAL A 101 -8.02 -19.87 1.79
CA VAL A 101 -6.99 -20.83 2.21
C VAL A 101 -7.34 -21.46 3.55
N ILE A 102 -7.85 -20.67 4.49
CA ILE A 102 -8.22 -21.15 5.81
C ILE A 102 -9.50 -21.99 5.75
N GLY A 103 -10.53 -21.50 5.07
CA GLY A 103 -11.81 -22.21 4.91
C GLY A 103 -11.66 -23.53 4.15
N PHE A 104 -10.86 -23.55 3.09
CA PHE A 104 -10.58 -24.76 2.32
C PHE A 104 -9.88 -25.82 3.19
N LYS A 105 -8.85 -25.42 3.95
CA LYS A 105 -8.15 -26.32 4.89
C LYS A 105 -9.09 -26.88 5.96
N MET A 106 -10.14 -26.17 6.33
CA MET A 106 -11.14 -26.66 7.30
C MET A 106 -12.12 -27.66 6.70
N LEU A 107 -12.46 -27.50 5.41
CA LEU A 107 -13.42 -28.33 4.70
C LEU A 107 -12.81 -29.64 4.20
N HIS A 108 -11.58 -29.63 3.72
CA HIS A 108 -10.88 -30.82 3.24
C HIS A 108 -9.84 -31.27 4.27
N ASN A 109 -10.24 -32.24 5.10
CA ASN A 109 -9.43 -32.80 6.18
C ASN A 109 -8.91 -34.21 5.79
N ASP A 110 -8.51 -34.38 4.53
CA ASP A 110 -8.18 -35.71 3.99
C ASP A 110 -6.73 -36.11 4.27
N ASP A 111 -6.59 -37.36 4.71
CA ASP A 111 -5.42 -38.03 5.31
C ASP A 111 -4.24 -38.30 4.34
N GLU A 112 -4.26 -37.73 3.13
CA GLU A 112 -3.21 -37.97 2.14
C GLU A 112 -1.97 -37.10 2.42
N ARG A 113 -1.02 -37.66 3.17
CA ARG A 113 0.23 -37.00 3.60
C ARG A 113 1.02 -36.30 2.48
N ILE A 114 1.02 -36.82 1.25
CA ILE A 114 1.80 -36.24 0.14
C ILE A 114 1.04 -35.07 -0.53
N ALA A 115 -0.26 -35.25 -0.82
CA ALA A 115 -1.10 -34.18 -1.35
C ALA A 115 -1.21 -33.01 -0.35
N GLY A 116 -1.28 -33.31 0.95
CA GLY A 116 -1.35 -32.31 2.02
C GLY A 116 -0.11 -31.42 2.14
N VAL A 117 1.11 -31.96 1.91
CA VAL A 117 2.35 -31.17 1.95
C VAL A 117 2.41 -30.18 0.79
N THR A 118 2.15 -30.65 -0.45
CA THR A 118 2.15 -29.78 -1.63
C THR A 118 1.12 -28.67 -1.52
N TRP A 119 -0.10 -28.99 -1.07
CA TRP A 119 -1.13 -27.99 -0.85
C TRP A 119 -0.73 -26.97 0.22
N THR A 120 -0.16 -27.43 1.34
CA THR A 120 0.29 -26.54 2.42
C THR A 120 1.38 -25.57 1.93
N LEU A 121 2.32 -26.05 1.12
CA LEU A 121 3.35 -25.20 0.52
C LEU A 121 2.74 -24.16 -0.43
N VAL A 122 1.88 -24.57 -1.36
CA VAL A 122 1.21 -23.66 -2.31
C VAL A 122 0.36 -22.61 -1.57
N ALA A 123 -0.40 -23.04 -0.56
CA ALA A 123 -1.18 -22.16 0.30
C ALA A 123 -0.30 -21.15 1.05
N SER A 124 0.82 -21.59 1.62
CA SER A 124 1.74 -20.70 2.35
C SER A 124 2.35 -19.63 1.45
N VAL A 125 2.76 -20.00 0.23
CA VAL A 125 3.31 -19.06 -0.78
C VAL A 125 2.25 -18.07 -1.23
N SER A 126 1.03 -18.55 -1.50
CA SER A 126 -0.11 -17.73 -1.90
C SER A 126 -0.48 -16.70 -0.82
N VAL A 127 -0.56 -17.13 0.45
CA VAL A 127 -0.84 -16.25 1.59
C VAL A 127 0.27 -15.21 1.74
N PHE A 128 1.54 -15.64 1.74
CA PHE A 128 2.66 -14.74 1.88
C PHE A 128 2.65 -13.65 0.79
N HIS A 129 2.48 -14.03 -0.47
CA HIS A 129 2.41 -13.08 -1.58
C HIS A 129 1.22 -12.12 -1.45
N SER A 130 0.05 -12.64 -1.10
CA SER A 130 -1.16 -11.83 -0.92
C SER A 130 -1.02 -10.79 0.18
N LEU A 131 -0.25 -11.09 1.22
CA LEU A 131 0.07 -10.13 2.29
C LEU A 131 1.07 -9.08 1.82
N MET A 132 2.10 -9.45 1.06
CA MET A 132 3.17 -8.54 0.65
C MET A 132 2.65 -7.29 -0.07
N GLY A 133 1.68 -7.41 -0.98
CA GLY A 133 1.13 -6.27 -1.72
C GLY A 133 0.60 -5.15 -0.82
N PRO A 134 -0.46 -5.39 -0.02
CA PRO A 134 -0.99 -4.41 0.94
C PRO A 134 0.07 -3.84 1.89
N PHE A 135 1.00 -4.68 2.38
CA PHE A 135 2.07 -4.26 3.28
C PHE A 135 3.01 -3.25 2.61
N VAL A 136 3.57 -3.60 1.45
CA VAL A 136 4.56 -2.77 0.76
C VAL A 136 3.92 -1.46 0.28
N ILE A 137 2.73 -1.51 -0.30
CA ILE A 137 1.99 -0.31 -0.74
C ILE A 137 1.74 0.62 0.45
N THR A 138 1.23 0.08 1.55
CA THR A 138 0.94 0.87 2.76
C THR A 138 2.20 1.52 3.31
N PHE A 139 3.31 0.78 3.35
CA PHE A 139 4.58 1.30 3.85
C PHE A 139 5.14 2.42 2.96
N CYS A 140 5.06 2.27 1.64
CA CYS A 140 5.46 3.29 0.69
C CYS A 140 4.61 4.55 0.83
N CYS A 141 3.27 4.42 0.88
CA CYS A 141 2.36 5.56 1.10
C CYS A 141 2.65 6.28 2.42
N ASP A 142 2.81 5.53 3.51
CA ASP A 142 3.01 6.09 4.85
C ASP A 142 4.38 6.78 5.01
N THR A 143 5.45 6.18 4.46
CA THR A 143 6.78 6.83 4.47
C THR A 143 6.81 8.08 3.61
N THR A 144 6.12 8.07 2.46
CA THR A 144 5.96 9.23 1.58
C THR A 144 5.19 10.36 2.29
N LYS A 145 4.04 10.04 2.91
CA LYS A 145 3.26 10.97 3.75
C LYS A 145 4.09 11.55 4.90
N THR A 146 4.94 10.74 5.51
CA THR A 146 5.82 11.18 6.60
C THR A 146 6.86 12.21 6.13
N GLU A 147 7.45 12.04 4.95
CA GLU A 147 8.36 13.04 4.38
C GLU A 147 7.63 14.35 4.09
N PHE A 148 6.38 14.31 3.63
CA PHE A 148 5.57 15.51 3.43
C PHE A 148 5.23 16.24 4.73
N ARG A 149 4.87 15.49 5.78
CA ARG A 149 4.63 16.08 7.11
C ARG A 149 5.86 16.80 7.67
N LYS A 150 7.07 16.37 7.31
CA LYS A 150 8.29 17.10 7.69
C LYS A 150 8.39 18.45 7.00
N ILE A 151 8.04 18.55 5.70
CA ILE A 151 8.01 19.83 4.98
C ILE A 151 7.07 20.79 5.69
N PHE A 152 5.85 20.32 5.98
CA PHE A 152 4.85 21.10 6.72
C PHE A 152 5.40 21.59 8.07
N LYS A 153 5.97 20.68 8.87
CA LYS A 153 6.53 21.02 10.19
C LYS A 153 7.66 22.05 10.10
N ILE A 154 8.51 21.94 9.08
CA ILE A 154 9.59 22.92 8.84
C ILE A 154 8.97 24.28 8.50
N CYS A 155 8.04 24.34 7.53
CA CYS A 155 7.37 25.59 7.16
C CYS A 155 6.64 26.24 8.34
N TYR A 156 5.93 25.45 9.14
CA TYR A 156 5.24 25.94 10.34
C TYR A 156 6.21 26.54 11.37
N ASN A 157 7.33 25.86 11.64
CA ASN A 157 8.35 26.39 12.56
C ASN A 157 9.01 27.67 12.02
N LEU A 158 9.20 27.77 10.71
CA LEU A 158 9.75 28.96 10.07
C LEU A 158 8.77 30.15 10.15
N GLU A 159 7.47 29.91 10.00
CA GLU A 159 6.42 30.93 10.15
C GLU A 159 6.48 31.59 11.54
N GLN A 160 6.68 30.78 12.58
CA GLN A 160 6.76 31.25 13.96
C GLN A 160 8.07 31.96 14.31
N SER A 161 9.11 31.82 13.48
CA SER A 161 10.42 32.41 13.77
C SER A 161 10.40 33.93 13.62
N ALA A 162 11.05 34.62 14.56
CA ALA A 162 11.18 36.08 14.56
C ALA A 162 12.15 36.60 13.47
N VAL A 163 12.93 35.72 12.84
CA VAL A 163 14.02 36.07 11.91
C VAL A 163 13.51 36.48 10.52
N TYR A 164 12.30 36.06 10.14
CA TYR A 164 11.78 36.25 8.79
C TYR A 164 11.00 37.55 8.61
N THR A 165 11.09 38.11 7.39
CA THR A 165 10.37 39.33 7.00
C THR A 165 8.86 39.11 6.99
N ASN A 166 8.08 40.19 7.07
CA ASN A 166 6.61 40.11 6.98
C ASN A 166 6.12 39.50 5.65
N GLU A 167 6.87 39.69 4.58
CA GLU A 167 6.55 39.12 3.26
C GLU A 167 6.80 37.60 3.23
N ASP A 168 7.95 37.15 3.75
CA ASP A 168 8.26 35.72 3.87
C ASP A 168 7.27 35.00 4.80
N LYS A 169 6.85 35.66 5.89
CA LYS A 169 5.82 35.14 6.81
C LYS A 169 4.46 34.99 6.16
N LYS A 170 4.07 35.93 5.29
CA LYS A 170 2.81 35.85 4.55
C LYS A 170 2.79 34.64 3.61
N GLU A 171 3.88 34.43 2.86
CA GLU A 171 4.03 33.27 1.96
C GLU A 171 4.06 31.94 2.75
N LEU A 172 4.79 31.90 3.87
CA LEU A 172 4.80 30.73 4.76
C LEU A 172 3.41 30.40 5.31
N LYS A 173 2.67 31.41 5.75
CA LYS A 173 1.31 31.23 6.26
C LYS A 173 0.36 30.67 5.20
N LEU A 174 0.41 31.19 3.97
CA LEU A 174 -0.39 30.66 2.87
C LEU A 174 -0.05 29.19 2.57
N LEU A 175 1.23 28.86 2.59
CA LEU A 175 1.69 27.49 2.38
C LEU A 175 1.22 26.55 3.51
N VAL A 176 1.36 26.98 4.77
CA VAL A 176 0.86 26.23 5.95
C VAL A 176 -0.65 26.04 5.86
N GLU A 177 -1.40 27.08 5.52
CA GLU A 177 -2.85 27.02 5.34
C GLU A 177 -3.24 26.02 4.24
N GLN A 178 -2.51 26.00 3.13
CA GLN A 178 -2.70 25.03 2.06
C GLN A 178 -2.47 23.59 2.54
N PHE A 179 -1.37 23.34 3.27
CA PHE A 179 -1.08 22.02 3.85
C PHE A 179 -2.15 21.55 4.87
N THR A 180 -2.73 22.48 5.62
CA THR A 180 -3.78 22.15 6.61
C THR A 180 -5.14 21.92 5.98
N THR A 181 -5.47 22.66 4.91
CA THR A 181 -6.80 22.62 4.27
C THR A 181 -6.94 21.39 3.39
N ASP A 182 -5.87 21.01 2.70
CA ASP A 182 -5.91 19.94 1.69
C ASP A 182 -4.65 19.07 1.76
N PRO A 183 -4.48 18.25 2.81
CA PRO A 183 -3.28 17.45 2.99
C PRO A 183 -3.15 16.34 1.92
N PRO A 184 -1.93 15.94 1.54
CA PRO A 184 -1.73 14.82 0.63
C PRO A 184 -2.17 13.51 1.30
N VAL A 185 -3.28 12.94 0.82
CA VAL A 185 -3.85 11.68 1.32
C VAL A 185 -3.92 10.66 0.20
N PHE A 186 -3.29 9.51 0.42
CA PHE A 186 -3.43 8.35 -0.47
C PHE A 186 -4.64 7.53 -0.03
N THR A 187 -5.59 7.30 -0.93
CA THR A 187 -6.81 6.53 -0.64
C THR A 187 -6.98 5.35 -1.60
N ALA A 188 -7.58 4.27 -1.09
CA ALA A 188 -8.04 3.15 -1.90
C ALA A 188 -9.45 3.47 -2.42
N ALA A 189 -9.51 4.15 -3.57
CA ALA A 189 -10.72 4.55 -4.29
C ALA A 189 -11.71 5.36 -3.43
N GLY A 190 -11.19 6.16 -2.50
CA GLY A 190 -12.00 6.93 -1.55
C GLY A 190 -12.64 6.11 -0.43
N PHE A 191 -12.52 4.78 -0.41
CA PHE A 191 -13.10 3.94 0.65
C PHE A 191 -12.36 4.07 1.97
N PHE A 192 -11.03 4.05 1.93
CA PHE A 192 -10.19 4.21 3.12
C PHE A 192 -8.85 4.86 2.79
N GLU A 193 -8.27 5.55 3.77
CA GLU A 193 -6.91 6.05 3.70
C GLU A 193 -5.91 4.89 3.77
N ILE A 194 -4.91 4.88 2.88
CA ILE A 194 -3.84 3.88 2.90
C ILE A 194 -2.81 4.29 3.94
N ASN A 195 -2.95 3.74 5.15
CA ASN A 195 -2.02 3.95 6.27
C ASN A 195 -1.88 2.67 7.12
N ARG A 196 -0.86 2.65 7.99
CA ARG A 196 -0.56 1.48 8.82
C ARG A 196 -1.71 1.12 9.77
N SER A 197 -2.45 2.11 10.28
CA SER A 197 -3.57 1.87 11.18
C SER A 197 -4.67 1.06 10.48
N ASN A 198 -5.08 1.50 9.28
CA ASN A 198 -6.11 0.85 8.50
C ASN A 198 -5.67 -0.54 8.02
N LEU A 199 -4.38 -0.73 7.70
CA LEU A 199 -3.83 -2.05 7.39
C LEU A 199 -3.94 -3.01 8.60
N MET A 200 -3.62 -2.55 9.81
CA MET A 200 -3.76 -3.36 11.02
C MET A 200 -5.23 -3.66 11.35
N SER A 201 -6.12 -2.68 11.20
CA SER A 201 -7.57 -2.88 11.35
C SER A 201 -8.12 -3.89 10.34
N PHE A 202 -7.64 -3.85 9.10
CA PHE A 202 -7.99 -4.81 8.06
C PHE A 202 -7.58 -6.24 8.47
N PHE A 203 -6.32 -6.46 8.88
CA PHE A 203 -5.88 -7.79 9.31
C PHE A 203 -6.56 -8.28 10.60
N SER A 204 -6.83 -7.37 11.53
CA SER A 204 -7.61 -7.68 12.74
C SER A 204 -9.01 -8.16 12.38
N SER A 205 -9.68 -7.49 11.45
CA SER A 205 -11.01 -7.88 10.96
C SER A 205 -10.95 -9.25 10.28
N THR A 206 -9.97 -9.50 9.41
CA THR A 206 -9.77 -10.81 8.77
C THR A 206 -9.57 -11.91 9.78
N ALA A 207 -8.74 -11.69 10.81
CA ALA A 207 -8.51 -12.65 11.88
C ALA A 207 -9.80 -12.96 12.66
N MET A 208 -10.64 -11.95 12.92
CA MET A 208 -11.95 -12.16 13.55
C MET A 208 -12.87 -13.05 12.69
N TYR A 209 -12.97 -12.78 11.38
CA TYR A 209 -13.76 -13.63 10.47
C TYR A 209 -13.24 -15.07 10.43
N VAL A 210 -11.91 -15.23 10.40
CA VAL A 210 -11.28 -16.56 10.49
C VAL A 210 -11.70 -17.27 11.77
N LEU A 211 -11.60 -16.61 12.93
CA LEU A 211 -11.99 -17.19 14.21
C LEU A 211 -13.45 -17.64 14.23
N VAL A 212 -14.35 -16.84 13.67
CA VAL A 212 -15.78 -17.19 13.54
C VAL A 212 -15.95 -18.46 12.69
N ILE A 213 -15.25 -18.58 11.56
CA ILE A 213 -15.30 -19.78 10.73
C ILE A 213 -14.80 -21.01 11.50
N ILE A 214 -13.73 -20.89 12.29
CA ILE A 214 -13.22 -21.98 13.13
C ILE A 214 -14.28 -22.42 14.15
N GLN A 215 -14.92 -21.45 14.81
CA GLN A 215 -15.92 -21.70 15.83
C GLN A 215 -17.16 -22.40 15.26
N LEU A 216 -17.65 -21.93 14.10
CA LEU A 216 -18.81 -22.53 13.43
C LEU A 216 -18.57 -23.98 12.99
N ARG A 217 -17.32 -24.36 12.70
CA ARG A 217 -16.97 -25.75 12.39
C ARG A 217 -16.97 -26.65 13.63
N ASN A 218 -16.60 -26.11 14.78
CA ASN A 218 -16.44 -26.86 16.02
C ASN A 218 -17.76 -27.04 16.80
N GLN A 219 -18.86 -26.51 16.28
CA GLN A 219 -20.23 -26.72 16.77
C GLN A 219 -20.91 -27.81 15.94
#